data_AF-A0A7R9VJM8-F1
#
_entry.id   AF-A0A7R9VJM8-F1
#
_cell.length_a   1.000
_cell.length_b   1.000
_cell.length_c   1.000
_cell.angle_alpha   90.00
_cell.angle_beta   90.00
_cell.angle_gamma   90.00
#
_symmetry.space_group_name_H-M   'P 1'
#
loop_
_entity.id
_entity.type
_entity.pdbx_description
1 polymer ?
#
loop_
_entity_poly.entity_id
_entity_poly.type
_entity_poly.pdbx_seq_one_letter_code
_entity_poly.pdbx_strand_id
1 'polypeptide(L)'
;CDEDGDEDGEAKVETPSNDSSEPTAVDEEEEVGSGKVTPVPPTVLLEKPGLRLWHKTDRTFRVPKTSLKMHLTTPDIYRSPRTMTLNRLYQKVLRDDLNEYVYDAGVAGCSYRVTCLPTGYRISVSGYSEKLPHLLDVVTSRMLSLIEEMKEGPTSHPGLA
;
A
#
# COMPACT_ATOMS: atom_id res chain seq x y z
N CYS A 1 -50.54 25.74 -55.20
CA CYS A 1 -49.42 26.58 -54.77
C CYS A 1 -48.45 25.65 -54.04
N ASP A 2 -47.90 24.64 -54.71
CA ASP A 2 -46.82 24.73 -55.74
C ASP A 2 -45.58 25.35 -55.08
N GLU A 3 -44.36 24.82 -55.10
CA GLU A 3 -43.64 23.67 -55.68
C GLU A 3 -42.34 23.58 -54.82
N ASP A 4 -41.68 22.43 -54.67
CA ASP A 4 -40.34 22.09 -55.24
C ASP A 4 -39.64 21.26 -54.13
N GLY A 5 -38.84 20.21 -54.35
CA GLY A 5 -38.27 19.64 -55.55
C GLY A 5 -37.42 18.42 -55.16
N ASP A 6 -37.03 17.70 -56.21
CA ASP A 6 -36.43 16.39 -56.33
C ASP A 6 -35.09 16.10 -55.62
N GLU A 7 -34.80 14.79 -55.50
CA GLU A 7 -33.69 14.07 -56.16
C GLU A 7 -32.79 13.19 -55.29
N ASP A 8 -32.69 11.95 -55.75
CA ASP A 8 -32.04 10.79 -55.16
C ASP A 8 -30.55 10.75 -55.56
N GLY A 9 -29.67 10.30 -54.66
CA GLY A 9 -28.25 10.14 -54.98
C GLY A 9 -27.58 9.04 -54.16
N GLU A 10 -27.45 7.85 -54.75
CA GLU A 10 -26.62 6.75 -54.27
C GLU A 10 -25.12 7.13 -54.32
N ALA A 11 -24.36 6.81 -53.28
CA ALA A 11 -22.90 6.77 -53.33
C ALA A 11 -22.39 5.47 -52.68
N LYS A 12 -22.01 4.52 -53.54
CA LYS A 12 -21.26 3.30 -53.25
C LYS A 12 -19.77 3.64 -53.20
N VAL A 13 -19.08 3.36 -52.10
CA VAL A 13 -17.61 3.44 -52.03
C VAL A 13 -17.06 2.12 -51.53
N GLU A 14 -16.45 1.40 -52.46
CA GLU A 14 -15.67 0.18 -52.27
C GLU A 14 -14.36 0.47 -51.52
N THR A 15 -13.92 -0.50 -50.72
CA THR A 15 -12.60 -0.50 -50.08
C THR A 15 -11.59 -1.22 -51.00
N PRO A 16 -10.37 -0.69 -51.19
CA PRO A 16 -9.30 -1.48 -51.78
C PRO A 16 -8.28 -1.98 -50.75
N SER A 17 -7.75 -3.16 -51.07
CA SER A 17 -6.85 -4.05 -50.34
C SER A 17 -5.37 -3.63 -50.42
N ASN A 18 -4.63 -3.93 -49.34
CA ASN A 18 -3.19 -4.23 -49.15
C ASN A 18 -2.10 -3.66 -50.10
N ASP A 19 -0.97 -3.18 -49.54
CA ASP A 19 0.25 -3.99 -49.31
C ASP A 19 1.52 -3.14 -48.93
N SER A 20 2.30 -3.64 -47.96
CA SER A 20 3.76 -3.50 -47.69
C SER A 20 4.43 -2.10 -47.62
N SER A 21 5.23 -1.69 -46.61
CA SER A 21 6.31 -2.39 -45.89
C SER A 21 6.79 -1.60 -44.63
N GLU A 22 7.13 -2.35 -43.58
CA GLU A 22 7.84 -2.14 -42.29
C GLU A 22 9.19 -1.36 -42.25
N PRO A 23 9.95 -1.28 -41.12
CA PRO A 23 9.65 -1.35 -39.65
C PRO A 23 10.49 -0.37 -38.77
N THR A 24 10.19 -0.27 -37.47
CA THR A 24 11.24 -0.30 -36.41
C THR A 24 10.67 -0.93 -35.14
N ALA A 25 11.30 -2.02 -34.71
CA ALA A 25 10.93 -2.91 -33.62
C ALA A 25 11.04 -2.25 -32.23
N VAL A 26 10.03 -2.50 -31.39
CA VAL A 26 10.14 -2.55 -29.94
C VAL A 26 9.83 -3.99 -29.56
N ASP A 27 10.80 -4.67 -28.97
CA ASP A 27 10.74 -6.09 -28.60
C ASP A 27 9.55 -6.40 -27.67
N GLU A 28 8.46 -6.86 -28.28
CA GLU A 28 7.45 -7.69 -27.63
C GLU A 28 7.91 -9.14 -27.74
N GLU A 29 8.54 -9.66 -26.69
CA GLU A 29 8.61 -11.11 -26.50
C GLU A 29 7.38 -11.56 -25.71
N GLU A 30 6.38 -12.03 -26.44
CA GLU A 30 5.35 -12.94 -25.95
C GLU A 30 5.98 -14.25 -25.47
N GLU A 31 5.47 -14.79 -24.36
CA GLU A 31 5.32 -16.24 -24.23
C GLU A 31 4.10 -16.51 -23.33
N VAL A 32 2.95 -16.70 -23.98
CA VAL A 32 1.76 -17.33 -23.39
C VAL A 32 2.03 -18.83 -23.31
N GLY A 33 2.79 -19.22 -22.29
CA GLY A 33 2.99 -20.60 -21.90
C GLY A 33 2.06 -20.96 -20.74
N SER A 34 1.23 -22.00 -20.92
CA SER A 34 0.55 -22.72 -19.83
C SER A 34 1.60 -23.31 -18.89
N GLY A 35 2.07 -22.49 -17.95
CA GLY A 35 3.25 -22.75 -17.13
C GLY A 35 2.89 -22.69 -15.65
N LYS A 36 3.06 -23.82 -14.95
CA LYS A 36 2.98 -23.93 -13.49
C LYS A 36 3.81 -22.80 -12.85
N VAL A 37 3.15 -21.77 -12.29
CA VAL A 37 3.84 -20.65 -11.63
C VAL A 37 4.59 -21.21 -10.41
N THR A 38 5.89 -21.47 -10.56
CA THR A 38 6.73 -21.89 -9.44
C THR A 38 6.83 -20.74 -8.46
N PRO A 39 6.55 -20.95 -7.15
CA PRO A 39 6.60 -19.89 -6.17
C PRO A 39 8.05 -19.41 -6.00
N VAL A 40 8.39 -18.27 -6.61
CA VAL A 40 9.69 -17.63 -6.43
C VAL A 40 9.82 -17.19 -4.96
N PRO A 41 10.92 -17.53 -4.27
CA PRO A 41 11.14 -17.09 -2.89
C PRO A 41 11.37 -15.57 -2.84
N PRO A 42 11.07 -14.92 -1.69
CA PRO A 42 11.38 -13.51 -1.51
C PRO A 42 12.90 -13.28 -1.59
N THR A 43 13.30 -12.20 -2.26
CA THR A 43 14.70 -11.79 -2.39
C THR A 43 15.03 -10.71 -1.38
N VAL A 44 16.27 -10.70 -0.87
CA VAL A 44 16.77 -9.62 -0.02
C VAL A 44 17.21 -8.49 -0.95
N LEU A 45 16.57 -7.33 -0.86
CA LEU A 45 16.96 -6.15 -1.64
C LEU A 45 18.00 -5.29 -0.91
N LEU A 46 17.92 -5.28 0.43
CA LEU A 46 18.77 -4.44 1.25
C LEU A 46 19.12 -5.18 2.53
N GLU A 47 20.41 -5.25 2.81
CA GLU A 47 20.95 -5.74 4.06
C GLU A 47 21.94 -4.73 4.61
N LYS A 48 21.61 -4.17 5.77
CA LYS A 48 22.43 -3.24 6.55
C LYS A 48 22.40 -3.66 8.01
N PRO A 49 23.39 -3.27 8.83
CA PRO A 49 23.32 -3.46 10.28
C PRO A 49 22.02 -2.86 10.83
N GLY A 50 21.14 -3.70 11.37
CA GLY A 50 19.84 -3.28 11.92
C GLY A 50 18.67 -3.16 10.94
N LEU A 51 18.86 -3.41 9.62
CA LEU A 51 17.79 -3.36 8.63
C LEU A 51 17.95 -4.48 7.59
N ARG A 52 16.90 -5.28 7.42
CA ARG A 52 16.80 -6.28 6.36
C ARG A 52 15.47 -6.12 5.62
N LEU A 53 15.54 -5.84 4.33
CA LEU A 53 14.37 -5.67 3.47
C LEU A 53 14.22 -6.86 2.52
N TRP A 54 13.09 -7.53 2.64
CA TRP A 54 12.68 -8.61 1.75
C TRP A 54 11.62 -8.11 0.79
N HIS A 55 11.73 -8.47 -0.48
CA HIS A 55 10.75 -8.12 -1.50
C HIS A 55 10.35 -9.35 -2.31
N LYS A 56 9.09 -9.40 -2.68
CA LYS A 56 8.54 -10.38 -3.59
C LYS A 56 7.41 -9.74 -4.37
N THR A 57 7.60 -9.63 -5.68
CA THR A 57 6.53 -9.21 -6.60
C THR A 57 5.55 -10.37 -6.78
N ASP A 58 4.26 -10.08 -6.62
CA ASP A 58 3.21 -11.05 -6.91
C ASP A 58 3.06 -11.25 -8.42
N ARG A 59 3.06 -12.50 -8.88
CA ARG A 59 2.87 -12.89 -10.29
C ARG A 59 1.58 -13.68 -10.51
N THR A 60 0.86 -14.01 -9.44
CA THR A 60 -0.25 -14.95 -9.47
C THR A 60 -1.59 -14.24 -9.55
N PHE A 61 -1.81 -13.23 -8.71
CA PHE A 61 -3.13 -12.62 -8.57
C PHE A 61 -3.36 -11.42 -9.51
N ARG A 62 -2.29 -10.80 -10.04
CA ARG A 62 -2.35 -9.65 -10.96
C ARG A 62 -3.32 -8.53 -10.50
N VAL A 63 -3.43 -8.32 -9.18
CA VAL A 63 -4.23 -7.25 -8.58
C VAL A 63 -3.27 -6.16 -8.08
N PRO A 64 -3.63 -4.86 -8.14
CA PRO A 64 -2.85 -3.77 -7.57
C PRO A 64 -2.91 -3.74 -6.02
N LYS A 65 -2.70 -4.89 -5.37
CA LYS A 65 -2.65 -5.04 -3.92
C LYS A 65 -1.23 -5.24 -3.46
N THR A 66 -0.86 -4.55 -2.39
CA THR A 66 0.46 -4.67 -1.76
C THR A 66 0.29 -4.94 -0.27
N SER A 67 1.17 -5.76 0.29
CA SER A 67 1.25 -6.00 1.73
C SER A 67 2.65 -5.67 2.22
N LEU A 68 2.73 -4.71 3.12
CA LEU A 68 3.95 -4.31 3.81
C LEU A 68 3.90 -4.84 5.25
N LYS A 69 4.96 -5.49 5.69
CA LYS A 69 5.12 -5.95 7.06
C LYS A 69 6.46 -5.48 7.59
N MET A 70 6.43 -4.73 8.68
CA MET A 70 7.61 -4.21 9.36
C MET A 70 7.67 -4.75 10.78
N HIS A 71 8.86 -5.13 11.21
CA HIS A 71 9.12 -5.58 12.57
C HIS A 71 10.23 -4.71 13.16
N LEU A 72 9.84 -3.82 14.06
CA LEU A 72 10.74 -2.95 14.81
C LEU A 72 11.21 -3.75 16.03
N THR A 73 12.48 -4.12 16.08
CA THR A 73 13.01 -5.00 17.13
C THR A 73 13.75 -4.16 18.16
N THR A 74 13.31 -4.19 19.41
CA THR A 74 13.91 -3.40 20.50
C THR A 74 13.96 -4.25 21.78
N PRO A 75 15.13 -4.37 22.45
CA PRO A 75 15.27 -5.21 23.64
C PRO A 75 14.55 -4.66 24.88
N ASP A 76 14.26 -3.36 24.93
CA ASP A 76 13.71 -2.71 26.12
C ASP A 76 12.21 -2.98 26.35
N ILE A 77 11.48 -3.41 25.31
CA ILE A 77 10.01 -3.58 25.36
C ILE A 77 9.59 -4.59 26.43
N TYR A 78 10.38 -5.65 26.64
CA TYR A 78 10.10 -6.73 27.57
C TYR A 78 11.02 -6.75 28.80
N ARG A 79 11.69 -5.62 29.11
CA ARG A 79 12.61 -5.54 30.25
C ARG A 79 11.95 -5.78 31.61
N SER A 80 10.70 -5.36 31.78
CA SER A 80 9.94 -5.56 33.02
C SER A 80 8.43 -5.75 32.73
N PRO A 81 7.67 -6.38 33.64
CA PRO A 81 6.21 -6.47 33.52
C PRO A 81 5.54 -5.11 33.39
N ARG A 82 6.09 -4.09 34.07
CA ARG A 82 5.62 -2.70 33.98
C ARG A 82 5.84 -2.14 32.57
N THR A 83 7.04 -2.29 32.02
CA THR A 83 7.37 -1.82 30.66
C THR A 83 6.50 -2.49 29.61
N MET A 84 6.28 -3.81 29.70
CA MET A 84 5.39 -4.53 28.79
C MET A 84 3.94 -4.05 28.89
N THR A 85 3.46 -3.76 30.11
CA THR A 85 2.10 -3.24 30.33
C THR A 85 1.95 -1.83 29.75
N LEU A 86 2.95 -0.96 29.92
CA LEU A 86 2.96 0.39 29.34
C LEU A 86 2.98 0.35 27.81
N ASN A 87 3.80 -0.52 27.20
CA ASN A 87 3.83 -0.69 25.75
C ASN A 87 2.49 -1.22 25.19
N ARG A 88 1.84 -2.14 25.91
CA ARG A 88 0.49 -2.61 25.55
C ARG A 88 -0.56 -1.51 25.70
N LEU A 89 -0.44 -0.65 26.71
CA LEU A 89 -1.33 0.49 26.89
C LEU A 89 -1.13 1.50 25.75
N TYR A 90 0.11 1.84 25.42
CA TYR A 90 0.47 2.67 24.27
C TYR A 90 -0.13 2.11 22.97
N GLN A 91 0.02 0.81 22.71
CA GLN A 91 -0.59 0.17 21.53
C GLN A 91 -2.12 0.36 21.49
N LYS A 92 -2.80 0.29 22.64
CA LYS A 92 -4.25 0.48 22.71
C LYS A 92 -4.64 1.94 22.44
N VAL A 93 -3.93 2.90 23.04
CA VAL A 93 -4.16 4.35 22.84
C VAL A 93 -3.90 4.72 21.39
N LEU A 94 -2.76 4.31 20.83
CA LEU A 94 -2.41 4.54 19.43
C LEU A 94 -3.49 4.03 18.46
N ARG A 95 -4.05 2.84 18.75
CA ARG A 95 -5.11 2.27 17.90
C ARG A 95 -6.42 3.06 18.00
N ASP A 96 -6.76 3.54 19.19
CA ASP A 96 -7.96 4.35 19.42
C ASP A 96 -7.86 5.68 18.68
N ASP A 97 -6.70 6.33 18.80
CA ASP A 97 -6.39 7.58 18.14
C ASP A 97 -6.31 7.47 16.59
N LEU A 98 -5.76 6.37 16.08
CA LEU A 98 -5.75 6.08 14.64
C LEU A 98 -7.11 5.61 14.08
N ASN A 99 -8.10 5.36 14.94
CA ASN A 99 -9.35 4.74 14.51
C ASN A 99 -10.13 5.62 13.52
N GLU A 100 -10.14 6.94 13.72
CA GLU A 100 -10.78 7.89 12.82
C GLU A 100 -10.10 7.92 11.45
N TYR A 101 -8.77 8.09 11.42
CA TYR A 101 -7.97 8.12 10.18
C TYR A 101 -8.06 6.82 9.37
N VAL A 102 -8.20 5.69 10.05
CA VAL A 102 -8.22 4.38 9.39
C VAL A 102 -9.60 4.06 8.84
N TYR A 103 -10.67 4.66 9.36
CA TYR A 103 -12.01 4.40 8.87
C TYR A 103 -12.11 4.60 7.35
N ASP A 104 -11.62 5.75 6.87
CA ASP A 104 -11.59 6.09 5.44
C ASP A 104 -10.68 5.14 4.65
N ALA A 105 -9.54 4.75 5.23
CA ALA A 105 -8.63 3.77 4.63
C ALA A 105 -9.30 2.40 4.49
N GLY A 106 -10.07 1.98 5.50
CA GLY A 106 -10.86 0.75 5.52
C GLY A 106 -11.89 0.70 4.41
N VAL A 107 -12.66 1.79 4.25
CA VAL A 107 -13.62 1.96 3.15
C VAL A 107 -12.91 1.93 1.79
N ALA A 108 -11.71 2.50 1.70
CA ALA A 108 -10.87 2.45 0.51
C ALA A 108 -10.17 1.08 0.27
N GLY A 109 -10.50 0.03 1.05
CA GLY A 109 -9.92 -1.31 0.89
C GLY A 109 -8.48 -1.44 1.38
N CYS A 110 -8.03 -0.51 2.24
CA CYS A 110 -6.74 -0.55 2.90
C CYS A 110 -6.92 -0.89 4.38
N SER A 111 -5.96 -1.61 4.94
CA SER A 111 -6.00 -2.12 6.30
C SER A 111 -4.63 -1.96 6.94
N TYR A 112 -4.63 -1.66 8.24
CA TYR A 112 -3.42 -1.59 9.04
C TYR A 112 -3.57 -2.45 10.29
N ARG A 113 -2.43 -2.83 10.87
CA ARG A 113 -2.39 -3.54 12.15
C ARG A 113 -1.08 -3.23 12.86
N VAL A 114 -1.18 -2.67 14.06
CA VAL A 114 -0.05 -2.49 14.98
C VAL A 114 -0.19 -3.48 16.14
N THR A 115 0.87 -4.23 16.44
CA THR A 115 0.91 -5.21 17.53
C THR A 115 2.18 -5.06 18.35
N CYS A 116 2.05 -5.00 19.68
CA CYS A 116 3.18 -5.10 20.60
C CYS A 116 3.53 -6.59 20.81
N LEU A 117 4.77 -6.95 20.48
CA LEU A 117 5.36 -8.26 20.74
C LEU A 117 6.46 -8.11 21.81
N PRO A 118 6.84 -9.20 22.51
CA PRO A 118 7.97 -9.17 23.44
C PRO A 118 9.30 -8.74 22.77
N THR A 119 9.45 -9.00 21.47
CA THR A 119 10.66 -8.66 20.71
C THR A 119 10.64 -7.24 20.14
N GLY A 120 9.49 -6.56 20.13
CA GLY A 120 9.32 -5.47 19.18
C GLY A 120 7.89 -4.99 18.95
N TYR A 121 7.76 -4.02 18.06
CA TYR A 121 6.49 -3.66 17.44
C TYR A 121 6.40 -4.26 16.05
N ARG A 122 5.25 -4.85 15.73
CA ARG A 122 4.94 -5.31 14.38
C ARG A 122 3.87 -4.42 13.78
N ILE A 123 4.19 -3.83 12.64
CA ILE A 123 3.28 -2.99 11.84
C ILE A 123 3.02 -3.75 10.55
N SER A 124 1.76 -3.88 10.17
CA SER A 124 1.37 -4.52 8.91
C SER A 124 0.35 -3.65 8.23
N VAL A 125 0.58 -3.33 6.96
CA VAL A 125 -0.33 -2.53 6.13
C VAL A 125 -0.59 -3.31 4.86
N SER A 126 -1.85 -3.42 4.46
CA SER A 126 -2.26 -4.12 3.24
C SER A 126 -3.42 -3.43 2.57
N GLY A 127 -3.37 -3.30 1.25
CA GLY A 127 -4.39 -2.58 0.50
C GLY A 127 -3.96 -2.29 -0.92
N TYR A 128 -4.58 -1.31 -1.55
CA TYR A 128 -4.21 -0.85 -2.89
C TYR A 128 -2.86 -0.13 -2.88
N SER A 129 -2.00 -0.42 -3.85
CA SER A 129 -0.63 0.08 -3.92
C SER A 129 -0.53 1.62 -3.99
N GLU A 130 -1.52 2.28 -4.59
CA GLU A 130 -1.55 3.74 -4.75
C GLU A 130 -1.69 4.48 -3.41
N LYS A 131 -2.57 3.99 -2.51
CA LYS A 131 -2.89 4.65 -1.23
C LYS A 131 -2.04 4.14 -0.07
N LEU A 132 -1.35 3.02 -0.24
CA LEU A 132 -0.56 2.37 0.81
C LEU A 132 0.55 3.28 1.39
N PRO A 133 1.33 4.03 0.57
CA PRO A 133 2.39 4.90 1.08
C PRO A 133 1.85 6.02 1.97
N HIS A 134 0.72 6.61 1.59
CA HIS A 134 0.07 7.67 2.37
C HIS A 134 -0.44 7.15 3.72
N LEU A 135 -1.13 6.00 3.71
CA LEU A 135 -1.59 5.37 4.96
C LEU A 135 -0.42 5.02 5.89
N LEU A 136 0.68 4.53 5.32
CA LEU A 136 1.89 4.23 6.08
C LEU A 136 2.45 5.49 6.76
N ASP A 137 2.56 6.58 6.02
CA ASP A 137 3.09 7.85 6.50
C ASP A 137 2.26 8.42 7.65
N VAL A 138 0.93 8.40 7.52
CA VAL A 138 0.00 8.81 8.60
C VAL A 138 0.21 7.97 9.86
N VAL A 139 0.28 6.64 9.72
CA VAL A 139 0.48 5.74 10.86
C VAL A 139 1.83 5.99 11.53
N THR A 140 2.93 6.12 10.76
CA THR A 140 4.26 6.34 11.33
C THR A 140 4.40 7.72 11.95
N SER A 141 3.84 8.75 11.32
CA SER A 141 3.85 10.12 11.82
C SER A 141 3.07 10.22 13.14
N ARG A 142 1.89 9.59 13.22
CA ARG A 142 1.11 9.61 14.45
C ARG A 142 1.76 8.81 15.58
N MET A 143 2.41 7.69 15.25
CA MET A 143 3.22 6.96 16.23
C MET A 143 4.30 7.83 16.88
N LEU A 144 5.02 8.63 16.09
CA LEU A 144 6.07 9.54 16.58
C LEU A 144 5.49 10.68 17.41
N SER A 145 4.47 11.37 16.89
CA SER A 145 3.79 12.46 17.59
C SER A 145 3.24 12.02 18.96
N LEU A 146 2.63 10.83 19.05
CA LEU A 146 2.12 10.32 20.31
C LEU A 146 3.25 10.01 21.32
N ILE A 147 4.42 9.59 20.85
CA ILE A 147 5.59 9.36 21.72
C ILE A 147 6.12 10.70 22.27
N GLU A 148 6.12 11.75 21.46
CA GLU A 148 6.51 13.10 21.88
C GLU A 148 5.55 13.65 22.93
N GLU A 149 4.23 13.59 22.67
CA GLU A 149 3.19 13.98 23.63
C GLU A 149 3.33 13.26 24.98
N MET A 150 3.59 11.95 24.95
CA MET A 150 3.79 11.16 26.17
C MET A 150 5.09 11.48 26.91
N LYS A 151 6.10 12.02 26.21
CA LYS A 151 7.38 12.43 26.81
C LYS A 151 7.26 13.80 27.48
N GLU A 152 6.37 14.66 27.01
CA GLU A 152 6.11 16.02 27.51
C GLU A 152 5.11 16.09 28.68
N GLY A 153 4.90 14.98 29.41
CA GLY A 153 3.89 14.87 30.48
C GLY A 153 3.83 16.05 31.47
N PRO A 154 2.80 16.07 32.33
CA PRO A 154 1.76 17.09 32.55
C PRO A 154 2.16 18.58 32.71
N THR A 155 3.41 18.99 32.50
CA THR A 155 3.86 20.38 32.76
C THR A 155 3.41 21.40 31.70
N SER A 156 2.68 21.00 30.67
CA SER A 156 2.21 21.89 29.59
C SER A 156 0.72 22.24 29.64
N HIS A 157 -0.06 21.68 30.58
CA HIS A 157 -1.49 21.98 30.71
C HIS A 157 -1.76 22.86 31.95
N PRO A 158 -1.94 24.18 31.80
CA PRO A 158 -2.23 25.10 32.92
C PRO A 158 -3.65 24.93 33.52
N GLY A 159 -4.33 23.81 33.27
CA GLY A 159 -5.74 23.58 33.66
C GLY A 159 -5.98 22.47 34.68
N LEU A 160 -4.93 21.83 35.21
CA LEU A 160 -5.05 20.75 36.21
C LEU A 160 -4.16 20.96 37.45
N ALA A 161 -4.05 22.22 37.90
CA ALA A 161 -3.51 22.61 39.19
C ALA A 161 -4.62 23.16 40.10
#